data_AF-A0AAV8VQV6-F1
#
_entry.id   AF-A0AAV8VQV6-F1
#
_cell.length_a   1.000
_cell.length_b   1.000
_cell.length_c   1.000
_cell.angle_alpha   90.00
_cell.angle_beta   90.00
_cell.angle_gamma   90.00
#
_symmetry.space_group_name_H-M   'P 1'
#
loop_
_entity.id
_entity.type
_entity.pdbx_description
1 polymer ?
#
loop_
_entity_poly.entity_id
_entity_poly.type
_entity_poly.pdbx_seq_one_letter_code
_entity_poly.pdbx_strand_id
1 'polypeptide(L)'
;MPRNVKMEVSNEGTSTLGSSIDSHDSLHLKLKSLIVEIDKYLNLRTENSALLINKHLQAFSMTIDVNIFDPDTPLGVKLYISLYDLFTKIEPQSQMSWYCVDMMTNACHNSSARQTLIHTCNFIPSLSRLLCDQLTCVKKKKLLKLIQDLSCGIKISWQIPHLPHLMVTLTKWVESQDDEIVCLSLGVLVNLCYKNVPAVYTLSKTVDVKRFLRLCLSLKGLIIEAHVCKLLMILDYMNLNMDIPEQILDSVIKQTFLSILEAFKINDAILLRQSVDFFLDVANRYGNCRILEVYKKYEELLTNLLQLADNSVLSSGDSGCSTKNNTPECISIVLEFIHSLMVQDLISTSNLHLMITKLAIEWVNSDRVSFQALIILAKITDNVSKGEERLFRAGTSPRSREVQEVDKKIAQLLISALPAFLLIWQTSVTPSNMDSFRRLGALLQLFRCMLQVPELRPSVCEILTEDLIAEVFTPFHNDNLRVDYLPSLKSSSDGICSTDTVNTYLYALGLVNDLAQHNSSWIALQSTLMQNRRVHMTIAQAMYGGINRN
;
A
#
# COMPACT_ATOMS: atom_id res chain seq x y z
N MET A 1 50.54 -24.85 56.08
CA MET A 1 49.75 -26.08 56.36
C MET A 1 48.27 -25.73 56.31
N PRO A 2 47.34 -26.60 55.86
CA PRO A 2 47.31 -27.51 54.70
C PRO A 2 46.14 -27.13 53.72
N ARG A 3 46.31 -27.29 52.40
CA ARG A 3 45.81 -28.35 51.47
C ARG A 3 44.29 -28.43 51.19
N ASN A 4 44.02 -28.29 49.88
CA ASN A 4 43.12 -29.02 48.97
C ASN A 4 41.60 -28.89 49.13
N VAL A 5 40.91 -28.52 48.05
CA VAL A 5 40.01 -29.40 47.26
C VAL A 5 39.85 -28.84 45.82
N LYS A 6 39.80 -29.75 44.84
CA LYS A 6 39.58 -29.60 43.38
C LYS A 6 38.17 -29.09 43.02
N MET A 7 38.02 -28.49 41.82
CA MET A 7 37.06 -28.86 40.75
C MET A 7 37.12 -27.76 39.66
N GLU A 8 37.72 -28.06 38.52
CA GLU A 8 37.06 -28.48 37.27
C GLU A 8 36.34 -27.34 36.54
N VAL A 9 36.90 -27.01 35.38
CA VAL A 9 36.46 -26.05 34.38
C VAL A 9 35.48 -26.77 33.46
N SER A 10 34.27 -26.24 33.35
CA SER A 10 33.33 -26.60 32.28
C SER A 10 32.66 -25.34 31.74
N ASN A 11 32.88 -25.18 30.45
CA ASN A 11 32.41 -24.22 29.47
C ASN A 11 30.87 -24.06 29.44
N GLU A 12 30.34 -22.83 29.49
CA GLU A 12 29.02 -22.49 28.95
C GLU A 12 29.04 -21.08 28.33
N GLY A 13 28.89 -21.04 27.00
CA GLY A 13 28.46 -19.86 26.28
C GLY A 13 26.93 -19.72 26.35
N THR A 14 26.46 -18.50 26.55
CA THR A 14 25.05 -18.09 26.44
C THR A 14 25.04 -16.75 25.69
N SER A 15 24.76 -16.76 24.39
CA SER A 15 23.44 -16.69 23.74
C SER A 15 22.68 -15.39 24.03
N THR A 16 22.89 -14.43 23.13
CA THR A 16 22.17 -13.17 22.96
C THR A 16 20.75 -13.41 22.40
N LEU A 17 19.83 -13.93 23.22
CA LEU A 17 18.42 -14.12 22.83
C LEU A 17 17.40 -13.62 23.88
N GLY A 18 17.83 -12.84 24.87
CA GLY A 18 17.00 -12.42 26.02
C GLY A 18 16.48 -10.97 26.03
N SER A 19 16.91 -10.08 25.12
CA SER A 19 16.66 -8.63 25.30
C SER A 19 15.36 -8.09 24.70
N SER A 20 14.72 -8.79 23.77
CA SER A 20 13.57 -8.23 23.03
C SER A 20 12.22 -8.46 23.73
N ILE A 21 12.06 -9.56 24.46
CA ILE A 21 10.79 -9.92 25.13
C ILE A 21 10.54 -9.00 26.34
N ASP A 22 11.56 -8.72 27.14
CA ASP A 22 11.45 -7.84 28.32
C ASP A 22 11.11 -6.37 27.95
N SER A 23 11.54 -5.91 26.77
CA SER A 23 11.27 -4.54 26.33
C SER A 23 9.81 -4.30 25.92
N HIS A 24 9.17 -5.31 25.29
CA HIS A 24 7.81 -5.19 24.76
C HIS A 24 6.79 -5.19 25.91
N ASP A 25 6.97 -6.07 26.90
CA ASP A 25 6.13 -6.11 28.11
C ASP A 25 6.26 -4.84 28.95
N SER A 26 7.46 -4.25 29.02
CA SER A 26 7.68 -2.95 29.67
C SER A 26 6.90 -1.81 29.00
N LEU A 27 6.83 -1.80 27.66
CA LEU A 27 6.09 -0.79 26.91
C LEU A 27 4.57 -0.93 27.08
N HIS A 28 4.04 -2.16 27.05
CA HIS A 28 2.62 -2.41 27.33
C HIS A 28 2.20 -1.95 28.74
N LEU A 29 3.03 -2.18 29.75
CA LEU A 29 2.78 -1.71 31.12
C LEU A 29 2.76 -0.17 31.19
N LYS A 30 3.71 0.50 30.50
CA LYS A 30 3.71 1.97 30.41
C LYS A 30 2.47 2.51 29.70
N LEU A 31 1.96 1.81 28.70
CA LEU A 31 0.75 2.22 27.97
C LEU A 31 -0.50 2.08 28.84
N LYS A 32 -0.61 0.99 29.60
CA LYS A 32 -1.65 0.83 30.61
C LYS A 32 -1.60 1.95 31.66
N SER A 33 -0.40 2.29 32.13
CA SER A 33 -0.19 3.38 33.09
C SER A 33 -0.63 4.74 32.53
N LEU A 34 -0.30 5.03 31.26
CA LEU A 34 -0.75 6.25 30.58
C LEU A 34 -2.27 6.35 30.58
N ILE A 35 -2.97 5.29 30.18
CA ILE A 35 -4.44 5.26 30.11
C ILE A 35 -5.06 5.54 31.48
N VAL A 36 -4.54 4.92 32.54
CA VAL A 36 -5.03 5.14 33.91
C VAL A 36 -4.81 6.59 34.37
N GLU A 37 -3.65 7.17 34.07
CA GLU A 37 -3.37 8.56 34.43
C GLU A 37 -4.22 9.55 33.62
N ILE A 38 -4.53 9.26 32.35
CA ILE A 38 -5.48 10.02 31.54
C ILE A 38 -6.87 9.99 32.18
N ASP A 39 -7.38 8.79 32.47
CA ASP A 39 -8.71 8.62 33.08
C ASP A 39 -8.80 9.37 34.42
N LYS A 40 -7.73 9.32 35.23
CA LYS A 40 -7.61 10.06 36.49
C LYS A 40 -7.57 11.58 36.29
N TYR A 41 -6.79 12.06 35.32
CA TYR A 41 -6.70 13.49 34.99
C TYR A 41 -8.03 14.04 34.49
N LEU A 42 -8.77 13.27 33.68
CA LEU A 42 -10.07 13.68 33.17
C LEU A 42 -11.13 13.85 34.27
N ASN A 43 -11.01 13.08 35.35
CA ASN A 43 -11.93 13.14 36.50
C ASN A 43 -11.52 14.17 37.56
N LEU A 44 -10.23 14.24 37.90
CA LEU A 44 -9.74 14.99 39.05
C LEU A 44 -8.87 16.22 38.71
N ARG A 45 -8.41 16.36 37.45
CA ARG A 45 -7.56 17.45 36.95
C ARG A 45 -6.31 17.75 37.80
N THR A 46 -5.70 16.71 38.38
CA THR A 46 -4.52 16.86 39.25
C THR A 46 -3.23 17.13 38.46
N GLU A 47 -2.38 18.05 38.96
CA GLU A 47 -1.08 18.38 38.36
C GLU A 47 -0.13 17.18 38.27
N ASN A 48 -0.12 16.30 39.28
CA ASN A 48 0.69 15.09 39.27
C ASN A 48 0.34 14.16 38.08
N SER A 49 -0.95 13.97 37.80
CA SER A 49 -1.38 13.21 36.62
C SER A 49 -1.01 13.93 35.32
N ALA A 50 -1.07 15.26 35.27
CA ALA A 50 -0.63 16.01 34.09
C ALA A 50 0.87 15.81 33.81
N LEU A 51 1.72 15.83 34.84
CA LEU A 51 3.16 15.57 34.71
C LEU A 51 3.45 14.14 34.23
N LEU A 52 2.77 13.14 34.79
CA LEU A 52 2.92 11.74 34.39
C LEU A 52 2.44 11.50 32.95
N ILE A 53 1.30 12.07 32.57
CA ILE A 53 0.80 12.04 31.19
C ILE A 53 1.84 12.62 30.24
N ASN A 54 2.36 13.82 30.52
CA ASN A 54 3.37 14.45 29.67
C ASN A 54 4.62 13.58 29.52
N LYS A 55 5.12 12.99 30.62
CA LYS A 55 6.26 12.08 30.59
C LYS A 55 6.00 10.85 29.71
N HIS A 56 4.82 10.23 29.84
CA HIS A 56 4.46 9.06 29.06
C HIS A 56 4.24 9.40 27.58
N LEU A 57 3.49 10.48 27.26
CA LEU A 57 3.29 10.93 25.88
C LEU A 57 4.62 11.25 25.19
N GLN A 58 5.53 11.92 25.89
CA GLN A 58 6.87 12.20 25.38
C GLN A 58 7.65 10.90 25.12
N ALA A 59 7.60 9.93 26.03
CA ALA A 59 8.23 8.63 25.80
C ALA A 59 7.68 7.94 24.54
N PHE A 60 6.36 7.93 24.37
CA PHE A 60 5.70 7.30 23.22
C PHE A 60 5.94 8.04 21.89
N SER A 61 6.20 9.34 21.93
CA SER A 61 6.59 10.10 20.73
C SER A 61 7.91 9.67 20.12
N MET A 62 8.78 9.00 20.91
CA MET A 62 10.12 8.58 20.49
C MET A 62 10.25 7.04 20.42
N THR A 63 9.15 6.30 20.60
CA THR A 63 9.17 4.84 20.56
C THR A 63 9.40 4.34 19.14
N ILE A 64 10.37 3.44 18.97
CA ILE A 64 10.70 2.81 17.68
C ILE A 64 9.68 1.72 17.32
N ASP A 65 9.19 1.00 18.34
CA ASP A 65 8.18 -0.04 18.16
C ASP A 65 6.80 0.56 17.94
N VAL A 66 6.40 0.68 16.67
CA VAL A 66 5.11 1.24 16.27
C VAL A 66 3.96 0.23 16.40
N ASN A 67 4.26 -1.05 16.65
CA ASN A 67 3.24 -2.09 16.81
C ASN A 67 2.45 -1.92 18.11
N ILE A 68 3.00 -1.20 19.10
CA ILE A 68 2.28 -0.86 20.32
C ILE A 68 1.02 -0.02 20.08
N PHE A 69 0.95 0.67 18.95
CA PHE A 69 -0.20 1.49 18.55
C PHE A 69 -1.25 0.67 17.78
N ASP A 70 -1.10 -0.64 17.68
CA ASP A 70 -2.03 -1.50 16.93
C ASP A 70 -3.45 -1.48 17.57
N PRO A 71 -4.46 -0.96 16.85
CA PRO A 71 -5.83 -0.89 17.33
C PRO A 71 -6.50 -2.27 17.44
N ASP A 72 -5.95 -3.33 16.83
CA ASP A 72 -6.52 -4.68 16.90
C ASP A 72 -6.35 -5.31 18.30
N THR A 73 -5.53 -4.68 19.15
CA THR A 73 -5.42 -5.04 20.56
C THR A 73 -6.46 -4.31 21.42
N PRO A 74 -7.06 -4.95 22.44
CA PRO A 74 -7.98 -4.29 23.36
C PRO A 74 -7.37 -3.06 24.05
N LEU A 75 -6.05 -3.08 24.25
CA LEU A 75 -5.31 -1.97 24.82
C LEU A 75 -5.17 -0.79 23.84
N GLY A 76 -4.91 -1.07 22.56
CA GLY A 76 -4.88 -0.06 21.50
C GLY A 76 -6.21 0.66 21.35
N VAL A 77 -7.34 -0.07 21.32
CA VAL A 77 -8.67 0.55 21.29
C VAL A 77 -8.86 1.53 22.46
N LYS A 78 -8.55 1.08 23.69
CA LYS A 78 -8.72 1.92 24.87
C LYS A 78 -7.80 3.15 24.85
N LEU A 79 -6.58 3.00 24.33
CA LEU A 79 -5.64 4.12 24.14
C LEU A 79 -6.26 5.22 23.28
N TYR A 80 -6.82 4.87 22.11
CA TYR A 80 -7.36 5.87 21.19
C TYR A 80 -8.60 6.58 21.75
N ILE A 81 -9.45 5.88 22.49
CA ILE A 81 -10.60 6.47 23.19
C ILE A 81 -10.11 7.48 24.24
N SER A 82 -9.21 7.05 25.14
CA SER A 82 -8.68 7.93 26.19
C SER A 82 -7.90 9.11 25.60
N LEU A 83 -7.14 8.90 24.52
CA LEU A 83 -6.41 9.95 23.82
C LEU A 83 -7.35 10.99 23.20
N TYR A 84 -8.43 10.55 22.56
CA TYR A 84 -9.43 11.43 21.98
C TYR A 84 -10.12 12.29 23.06
N ASP A 85 -10.52 11.65 24.16
CA ASP A 85 -11.14 12.35 25.29
C ASP A 85 -10.20 13.36 25.95
N LEU A 86 -8.93 13.00 26.10
CA LEU A 86 -7.90 13.92 26.58
C LEU A 86 -7.78 15.11 25.62
N PHE A 87 -7.54 14.83 24.35
CA PHE A 87 -7.20 15.83 23.35
C PHE A 87 -8.31 16.85 23.10
N THR A 88 -9.58 16.43 23.20
CA THR A 88 -10.72 17.33 23.04
C THR A 88 -10.93 18.26 24.23
N LYS A 89 -10.48 17.86 25.43
CA LYS A 89 -10.70 18.54 26.73
C LYS A 89 -9.51 19.35 27.25
N ILE A 90 -8.34 19.27 26.61
CA ILE A 90 -7.17 20.08 26.94
C ILE A 90 -7.15 21.40 26.16
N GLU A 91 -6.43 22.39 26.68
CA GLU A 91 -6.27 23.66 26.01
C GLU A 91 -5.42 23.50 24.73
N PRO A 92 -5.85 24.05 23.57
CA PRO A 92 -5.16 23.90 22.30
C PRO A 92 -3.67 24.26 22.35
N GLN A 93 -3.28 25.30 23.09
CA GLN A 93 -1.88 25.75 23.12
C GLN A 93 -1.05 25.16 24.26
N SER A 94 -1.61 24.25 25.06
CA SER A 94 -0.90 23.60 26.16
C SER A 94 0.25 22.71 25.68
N GLN A 95 1.27 22.51 26.51
CA GLN A 95 2.36 21.58 26.17
C GLN A 95 1.86 20.15 25.95
N MET A 96 0.83 19.74 26.70
CA MET A 96 0.22 18.42 26.60
C MET A 96 -0.40 18.18 25.22
N SER A 97 -1.05 19.18 24.61
CA SER A 97 -1.62 19.03 23.27
C SER A 97 -0.52 18.75 22.22
N TRP A 98 0.62 19.40 22.35
CA TRP A 98 1.76 19.20 21.46
C TRP A 98 2.43 17.84 21.63
N TYR A 99 2.42 17.27 22.85
CA TYR A 99 2.87 15.89 23.06
C TYR A 99 1.88 14.86 22.52
N CYS A 100 0.57 15.12 22.57
CA CYS A 100 -0.40 14.30 21.85
C CYS A 100 -0.15 14.35 20.33
N VAL A 101 0.13 15.52 19.77
CA VAL A 101 0.50 15.67 18.35
C VAL A 101 1.75 14.85 18.02
N ASP A 102 2.80 14.90 18.84
CA ASP A 102 4.01 14.09 18.63
C ASP A 102 3.72 12.59 18.66
N MET A 103 2.98 12.13 19.67
CA MET A 103 2.62 10.72 19.80
C MET A 103 1.77 10.24 18.62
N MET A 104 0.77 11.02 18.19
CA MET A 104 -0.05 10.69 17.02
C MET A 104 0.78 10.67 15.73
N THR A 105 1.73 11.59 15.58
CA THR A 105 2.67 11.60 14.45
C THR A 105 3.48 10.31 14.42
N ASN A 106 3.97 9.87 15.59
CA ASN A 106 4.68 8.60 15.67
C ASN A 106 3.77 7.40 15.36
N ALA A 107 2.54 7.39 15.91
CA ALA A 107 1.57 6.33 15.68
C ALA A 107 1.17 6.19 14.20
N CYS A 108 1.19 7.27 13.41
CA CYS A 108 0.87 7.23 11.98
C CYS A 108 1.84 6.38 11.14
N HIS A 109 3.03 6.03 11.66
CA HIS A 109 3.93 5.08 10.99
C HIS A 109 3.38 3.64 10.98
N ASN A 110 2.35 3.34 11.80
CA ASN A 110 1.58 2.11 11.73
C ASN A 110 0.31 2.38 10.91
N SER A 111 0.16 1.63 9.82
CA SER A 111 -0.95 1.83 8.88
C SER A 111 -2.32 1.60 9.53
N SER A 112 -2.45 0.59 10.40
CA SER A 112 -3.70 0.28 11.11
C SER A 112 -4.07 1.38 12.13
N ALA A 113 -3.07 1.83 12.90
CA ALA A 113 -3.20 2.98 13.79
C ALA A 113 -3.67 4.23 13.04
N ARG A 114 -3.05 4.53 11.90
CA ARG A 114 -3.41 5.65 11.03
C ARG A 114 -4.86 5.53 10.55
N GLN A 115 -5.30 4.36 10.08
CA GLN A 115 -6.70 4.16 9.66
C GLN A 115 -7.70 4.41 10.80
N THR A 116 -7.36 4.00 12.02
CA THR A 116 -8.19 4.25 13.22
C THR A 116 -8.29 5.73 13.54
N LEU A 117 -7.17 6.46 13.48
CA LEU A 117 -7.14 7.91 13.69
C LEU A 117 -8.00 8.68 12.67
N ILE A 118 -8.05 8.19 11.42
CA ILE A 118 -8.81 8.79 10.32
C ILE A 118 -10.30 8.45 10.43
N HIS A 119 -10.66 7.17 10.42
CA HIS A 119 -12.04 6.72 10.19
C HIS A 119 -12.83 6.51 11.48
N THR A 120 -12.19 6.08 12.55
CA THR A 120 -12.86 5.78 13.83
C THR A 120 -12.87 7.02 14.72
N CYS A 121 -11.70 7.61 14.96
CA CYS A 121 -11.55 8.73 15.89
C CYS A 121 -11.79 10.10 15.25
N ASN A 122 -11.65 10.21 13.91
CA ASN A 122 -11.85 11.45 13.17
C ASN A 122 -11.08 12.64 13.80
N PHE A 123 -9.75 12.57 13.90
CA PHE A 123 -8.96 13.58 14.62
C PHE A 123 -8.81 14.94 13.92
N ILE A 124 -9.08 15.05 12.61
CA ILE A 124 -8.89 16.30 11.84
C ILE A 124 -9.63 17.51 12.44
N PRO A 125 -10.92 17.44 12.82
CA PRO A 125 -11.63 18.56 13.43
C PRO A 125 -10.96 19.02 14.73
N SER A 126 -10.52 18.08 15.57
CA SER A 126 -9.83 18.39 16.82
C SER A 126 -8.47 19.04 16.57
N LEU A 127 -7.70 18.54 15.59
CA LEU A 127 -6.41 19.12 15.20
C LEU A 127 -6.55 20.52 14.60
N SER A 128 -7.64 20.78 13.89
CA SER A 128 -7.89 22.09 13.29
C SER A 128 -8.02 23.21 14.33
N ARG A 129 -8.41 22.89 15.58
CA ARG A 129 -8.45 23.85 16.70
C ARG A 129 -7.07 24.36 17.13
N LEU A 130 -6.00 23.64 16.77
CA LEU A 130 -4.63 24.05 17.05
C LEU A 130 -4.13 25.11 16.06
N LEU A 131 -4.77 25.22 14.90
CA LEU A 131 -4.36 26.15 13.85
C LEU A 131 -4.60 27.58 14.30
N CYS A 132 -3.52 28.36 14.36
CA CYS A 132 -3.55 29.77 14.69
C CYS A 132 -2.42 30.50 13.96
N ASP A 133 -2.66 31.75 13.59
CA ASP A 133 -1.67 32.58 12.88
C ASP A 133 -0.38 32.79 13.68
N GLN A 134 -0.49 32.81 15.01
CA GLN A 134 0.62 33.07 15.94
C GLN A 134 1.56 31.86 16.13
N LEU A 135 1.28 30.71 15.50
CA LEU A 135 2.16 29.56 15.58
C LEU A 135 3.52 29.86 14.94
N THR A 136 4.59 29.39 15.58
CA THR A 136 5.94 29.40 14.99
C THR A 136 5.99 28.49 13.76
N CYS A 137 6.90 28.75 12.81
CA CYS A 137 7.05 27.93 11.61
C CYS A 137 7.27 26.44 11.95
N VAL A 138 8.04 26.14 13.01
CA VAL A 138 8.27 24.77 13.49
C VAL A 138 6.96 24.09 13.90
N LYS A 139 6.11 24.78 14.68
CA LYS A 139 4.80 24.24 15.10
C LYS A 139 3.84 24.09 13.91
N LYS A 140 3.85 25.03 12.96
CA LYS A 140 3.07 24.92 11.72
C LYS A 140 3.44 23.67 10.93
N LYS A 141 4.73 23.48 10.64
CA LYS A 141 5.25 22.32 9.90
C LYS A 141 4.88 21.01 10.57
N LYS A 142 5.10 20.91 11.89
CA LYS A 142 4.77 19.71 12.67
C LYS A 142 3.28 19.37 12.61
N LEU A 143 2.41 20.36 12.84
CA LEU A 143 0.97 20.16 12.80
C LEU A 143 0.48 19.81 11.38
N LEU A 144 1.01 20.48 10.36
CA LEU A 144 0.66 20.22 8.97
C LEU A 144 1.06 18.82 8.51
N LYS A 145 2.23 18.32 8.91
CA LYS A 145 2.66 16.94 8.61
C LYS A 145 1.65 15.92 9.13
N LEU A 146 1.27 16.02 10.40
CA LEU A 146 0.25 15.13 10.98
C LEU A 146 -1.10 15.27 10.27
N ILE A 147 -1.56 16.49 9.98
CA ILE A 147 -2.83 16.70 9.27
C ILE A 147 -2.75 16.15 7.84
N GLN A 148 -1.60 16.25 7.16
CA GLN A 148 -1.41 15.68 5.82
C GLN A 148 -1.52 14.16 5.86
N ASP A 149 -0.87 13.51 6.83
CA ASP A 149 -0.95 12.06 7.01
C ASP A 149 -2.38 11.61 7.29
N LEU A 150 -3.12 12.33 8.12
CA LEU A 150 -4.50 11.98 8.49
C LEU A 150 -5.55 12.39 7.44
N SER A 151 -5.24 13.34 6.56
CA SER A 151 -6.15 13.74 5.47
C SER A 151 -6.06 12.82 4.26
N CYS A 152 -4.97 12.06 4.12
CA CYS A 152 -4.82 11.14 3.01
C CYS A 152 -5.85 9.99 3.06
N GLY A 153 -6.75 9.91 2.07
CA GLY A 153 -7.79 8.88 2.00
C GLY A 153 -9.00 9.13 2.91
N ILE A 154 -9.12 10.31 3.51
CA ILE A 154 -10.30 10.66 4.31
C ILE A 154 -11.56 10.67 3.44
N LYS A 155 -12.67 10.15 3.99
CA LYS A 155 -13.99 10.19 3.37
C LYS A 155 -14.88 11.14 4.14
N ILE A 156 -15.29 12.22 3.49
CA ILE A 156 -16.08 13.30 4.08
C ILE A 156 -17.53 13.13 3.62
N SER A 157 -18.39 12.61 4.49
CA SER A 157 -19.80 12.34 4.18
C SER A 157 -20.62 13.64 4.06
N TRP A 158 -20.67 14.47 5.11
CA TRP A 158 -21.25 15.83 5.07
C TRP A 158 -20.88 16.65 6.32
N GLN A 159 -20.69 17.97 6.16
CA GLN A 159 -20.40 18.98 7.21
C GLN A 159 -19.46 18.53 8.34
N ILE A 160 -18.14 18.67 8.11
CA ILE A 160 -17.15 18.49 9.16
C ILE A 160 -17.02 19.78 10.00
N PRO A 161 -17.14 19.71 11.35
CA PRO A 161 -16.88 20.84 12.23
C PRO A 161 -15.49 21.43 11.96
N HIS A 162 -15.38 22.76 11.99
CA HIS A 162 -14.14 23.50 11.76
C HIS A 162 -13.51 23.37 10.37
N LEU A 163 -14.07 22.61 9.43
CA LEU A 163 -13.57 22.51 8.05
C LEU A 163 -13.48 23.89 7.35
N PRO A 164 -14.47 24.81 7.47
CA PRO A 164 -14.34 26.16 6.94
C PRO A 164 -13.10 26.91 7.46
N HIS A 165 -12.86 26.84 8.78
CA HIS A 165 -11.72 27.49 9.42
C HIS A 165 -10.40 26.90 8.96
N LEU A 166 -10.33 25.56 8.87
CA LEU A 166 -9.19 24.83 8.32
C LEU A 166 -8.88 25.29 6.89
N MET A 167 -9.87 25.32 5.99
CA MET A 167 -9.70 25.75 4.60
C MET A 167 -9.18 27.18 4.48
N VAL A 168 -9.76 28.13 5.22
CA VAL A 168 -9.30 29.53 5.22
C VAL A 168 -7.87 29.65 5.75
N THR A 169 -7.54 28.92 6.81
CA THR A 169 -6.20 28.98 7.40
C THR A 169 -5.14 28.38 6.48
N LEU A 170 -5.44 27.24 5.86
CA LEU A 170 -4.53 26.59 4.91
C LEU A 170 -4.29 27.48 3.68
N THR A 171 -5.35 28.06 3.10
CA THR A 171 -5.20 28.96 1.94
C THR A 171 -4.40 30.21 2.28
N LYS A 172 -4.52 30.74 3.50
CA LYS A 172 -3.65 31.80 4.00
C LYS A 172 -2.19 31.34 4.17
N TRP A 173 -1.96 30.12 4.65
CA TRP A 173 -0.60 29.60 4.84
C TRP A 173 0.11 29.24 3.53
N VAL A 174 -0.63 29.07 2.43
CA VAL A 174 -0.06 28.99 1.07
C VAL A 174 0.56 30.32 0.62
N GLU A 175 0.21 31.45 1.24
CA GLU A 175 0.88 32.75 1.04
C GLU A 175 2.16 32.92 1.89
N SER A 176 2.59 31.88 2.61
CA SER A 176 3.81 31.90 3.43
C SER A 176 5.07 32.06 2.58
N GLN A 177 6.12 32.63 3.17
CA GLN A 177 7.47 32.71 2.59
C GLN A 177 8.28 31.40 2.79
N ASP A 178 7.73 30.43 3.51
CA ASP A 178 8.36 29.14 3.79
C ASP A 178 7.77 28.05 2.88
N ASP A 179 8.55 27.62 1.89
CA ASP A 179 8.14 26.65 0.86
C ASP A 179 7.61 25.34 1.45
N GLU A 180 8.14 24.88 2.60
CA GLU A 180 7.65 23.65 3.24
C GLU A 180 6.25 23.85 3.81
N ILE A 181 5.96 25.02 4.41
CA ILE A 181 4.62 25.36 4.88
C ILE A 181 3.65 25.45 3.70
N VAL A 182 4.08 26.06 2.59
CA VAL A 182 3.29 26.15 1.36
C VAL A 182 2.97 24.76 0.82
N CYS A 183 3.99 23.90 0.68
CA CYS A 183 3.87 22.55 0.18
C CYS A 183 2.92 21.69 1.04
N LEU A 184 3.12 21.69 2.36
CA LEU A 184 2.27 20.93 3.28
C LEU A 184 0.83 21.45 3.29
N SER A 185 0.63 22.77 3.25
CA SER A 185 -0.71 23.38 3.23
C SER A 185 -1.48 23.02 1.96
N LEU A 186 -0.82 23.06 0.79
CA LEU A 186 -1.38 22.59 -0.47
C LEU A 186 -1.67 21.09 -0.43
N GLY A 187 -0.77 20.28 0.12
CA GLY A 187 -0.96 18.84 0.29
C GLY A 187 -2.22 18.52 1.09
N VAL A 188 -2.42 19.17 2.24
CA VAL A 188 -3.63 19.01 3.06
C VAL A 188 -4.88 19.45 2.28
N LEU A 189 -4.85 20.59 1.59
CA LEU A 189 -5.99 21.06 0.79
C LEU A 189 -6.37 20.06 -0.30
N VAL A 190 -5.38 19.54 -1.04
CA VAL A 190 -5.58 18.51 -2.07
C VAL A 190 -6.22 17.27 -1.45
N ASN A 191 -5.68 16.76 -0.35
CA ASN A 191 -6.19 15.57 0.33
C ASN A 191 -7.64 15.71 0.78
N LEU A 192 -7.97 16.85 1.40
CA LEU A 192 -9.32 17.13 1.87
C LEU A 192 -10.32 17.25 0.71
N CYS A 193 -9.90 17.77 -0.45
CA CYS A 193 -10.78 18.01 -1.58
C CYS A 193 -10.91 16.81 -2.53
N TYR A 194 -9.86 15.99 -2.64
CA TYR A 194 -9.81 14.85 -3.55
C TYR A 194 -10.89 13.82 -3.21
N LYS A 195 -11.73 13.48 -4.20
CA LYS A 195 -12.92 12.62 -4.07
C LYS A 195 -13.92 13.04 -2.97
N ASN A 196 -13.85 14.29 -2.50
CA ASN A 196 -14.64 14.81 -1.38
C ASN A 196 -15.43 16.06 -1.81
N VAL A 197 -16.54 15.82 -2.52
CA VAL A 197 -17.45 16.87 -3.00
C VAL A 197 -17.84 17.90 -1.91
N PRO A 198 -18.19 17.50 -0.67
CA PRO A 198 -18.52 18.47 0.38
C PRO A 198 -17.37 19.40 0.75
N ALA A 199 -16.12 18.92 0.69
CA ALA A 199 -14.95 19.74 0.99
C ALA A 199 -14.65 20.75 -0.12
N VAL A 200 -14.80 20.34 -1.39
CA VAL A 200 -14.68 21.25 -2.54
C VAL A 200 -15.74 22.36 -2.48
N TYR A 201 -16.99 21.99 -2.17
CA TYR A 201 -18.06 22.98 -1.97
C TYR A 201 -17.74 23.93 -0.83
N THR A 202 -17.25 23.41 0.30
CA THR A 202 -16.84 24.22 1.46
C THR A 202 -15.76 25.22 1.08
N LEU A 203 -14.68 24.77 0.42
CA LEU A 203 -13.59 25.62 -0.04
C LEU A 203 -14.09 26.73 -0.99
N SER A 204 -14.98 26.37 -1.92
CA SER A 204 -15.56 27.32 -2.88
C SER A 204 -16.45 28.38 -2.25
N LYS A 205 -17.01 28.11 -1.06
CA LYS A 205 -17.84 29.06 -0.31
C LYS A 205 -17.05 29.93 0.65
N THR A 206 -15.89 29.47 1.12
CA THR A 206 -15.10 30.19 2.13
C THR A 206 -13.92 30.96 1.54
N VAL A 207 -13.49 30.64 0.32
CA VAL A 207 -12.32 31.24 -0.33
C VAL A 207 -12.68 31.69 -1.76
N ASP A 208 -12.13 32.84 -2.18
CA ASP A 208 -12.13 33.23 -3.60
C ASP A 208 -11.20 32.30 -4.38
N VAL A 209 -11.77 31.21 -4.90
CA VAL A 209 -11.04 30.17 -5.64
C VAL A 209 -10.30 30.74 -6.85
N LYS A 210 -10.85 31.73 -7.55
CA LYS A 210 -10.20 32.31 -8.73
C LYS A 210 -8.96 33.11 -8.34
N ARG A 211 -9.01 33.85 -7.23
CA ARG A 211 -7.85 34.55 -6.69
C ARG A 211 -6.82 33.56 -6.16
N PHE A 212 -7.27 32.54 -5.43
CA PHE A 212 -6.40 31.54 -4.83
C PHE A 212 -5.65 30.71 -5.89
N LEU A 213 -6.33 30.28 -6.95
CA LEU A 213 -5.68 29.56 -8.06
C LEU A 213 -4.64 30.43 -8.79
N ARG A 214 -4.91 31.73 -8.99
CA ARG A 214 -3.93 32.65 -9.58
C ARG A 214 -2.66 32.76 -8.74
N LEU A 215 -2.80 32.80 -7.41
CA LEU A 215 -1.66 32.72 -6.50
C LEU A 215 -0.92 31.39 -6.67
N CYS A 216 -1.65 30.26 -6.63
CA CYS A 216 -1.06 28.93 -6.73
C CYS A 216 -0.24 28.73 -8.01
N LEU A 217 -0.71 29.25 -9.15
CA LEU A 217 -0.01 29.15 -10.43
C LEU A 217 1.35 29.89 -10.45
N SER A 218 1.56 30.84 -9.54
CA SER A 218 2.85 31.54 -9.41
C SER A 218 3.89 30.78 -8.57
N LEU A 219 3.45 29.79 -7.79
CA LEU A 219 4.31 29.01 -6.91
C LEU A 219 5.22 28.07 -7.71
N LYS A 220 6.38 27.74 -7.14
CA LYS A 220 7.41 26.91 -7.78
C LYS A 220 7.87 25.80 -6.84
N GLY A 221 8.34 24.70 -7.44
CA GLY A 221 8.80 23.51 -6.75
C GLY A 221 8.06 22.27 -7.24
N LEU A 222 8.77 21.16 -7.42
CA LEU A 222 8.24 19.96 -8.07
C LEU A 222 6.97 19.42 -7.38
N ILE A 223 7.01 19.21 -6.07
CA ILE A 223 5.86 18.70 -5.30
C ILE A 223 4.74 19.76 -5.20
N ILE A 224 5.12 21.03 -5.08
CA ILE A 224 4.17 22.16 -5.05
C ILE A 224 3.39 22.23 -6.37
N GLU A 225 4.08 22.25 -7.51
CA GLU A 225 3.47 22.27 -8.84
C GLU A 225 2.58 21.05 -9.07
N ALA A 226 2.97 19.87 -8.57
CA ALA A 226 2.11 18.68 -8.59
C ALA A 226 0.83 18.87 -7.76
N HIS A 227 0.91 19.42 -6.54
CA HIS A 227 -0.28 19.73 -5.75
C HIS A 227 -1.16 20.81 -6.39
N VAL A 228 -0.57 21.83 -7.02
CA VAL A 228 -1.32 22.85 -7.77
C VAL A 228 -2.05 22.23 -8.95
N CYS A 229 -1.40 21.34 -9.71
CA CYS A 229 -2.02 20.58 -10.78
C CYS A 229 -3.18 19.71 -10.26
N LYS A 230 -2.96 18.98 -9.16
CA LYS A 230 -4.01 18.17 -8.51
C LYS A 230 -5.22 19.03 -8.12
N LEU A 231 -4.97 20.15 -7.45
CA LEU A 231 -6.02 21.06 -7.00
C LEU A 231 -6.78 21.67 -8.17
N LEU A 232 -6.10 22.08 -9.24
CA LEU A 232 -6.73 22.59 -10.46
C LEU A 232 -7.70 21.55 -11.03
N MET A 233 -7.26 20.30 -11.18
CA MET A 233 -8.11 19.20 -11.68
C MET A 233 -9.30 18.91 -10.78
N ILE A 234 -9.11 18.93 -9.45
CA ILE A 234 -10.19 18.69 -8.46
C ILE A 234 -11.23 19.82 -8.46
N LEU A 235 -10.79 21.07 -8.64
CA LEU A 235 -11.69 22.22 -8.64
C LEU A 235 -12.40 22.38 -9.99
N ASP A 236 -11.73 22.02 -11.08
CA ASP A 236 -12.33 21.98 -12.41
C ASP A 236 -13.36 20.85 -12.54
N TYR A 237 -13.09 19.69 -11.90
CA TYR A 237 -14.03 18.57 -11.73
C TYR A 237 -15.42 18.98 -11.22
N MET A 238 -15.53 20.09 -10.47
CA MET A 238 -16.80 20.57 -9.91
C MET A 238 -17.41 21.78 -10.62
N ASN A 239 -16.62 22.57 -11.35
CA ASN A 239 -17.09 23.85 -11.90
C ASN A 239 -17.43 23.78 -13.39
N LEU A 240 -16.83 22.88 -14.16
CA LEU A 240 -16.90 22.95 -15.61
C LEU A 240 -16.78 21.54 -16.20
N ASN A 241 -17.86 21.03 -16.79
CA ASN A 241 -17.80 19.95 -17.80
C ASN A 241 -17.10 20.48 -19.09
N MET A 242 -15.96 21.16 -18.94
CA MET A 242 -15.17 21.69 -20.04
C MET A 242 -14.03 20.73 -20.33
N ASP A 243 -13.73 20.57 -21.61
CA ASP A 243 -12.50 19.90 -22.03
C ASP A 243 -11.30 20.70 -21.51
N ILE A 244 -10.46 20.05 -20.72
CA ILE A 244 -9.22 20.64 -20.22
C ILE A 244 -8.28 20.85 -21.42
N PRO A 245 -7.72 22.06 -21.61
CA PRO A 245 -6.73 22.29 -22.66
C PRO A 245 -5.59 21.27 -22.58
N GLU A 246 -5.19 20.70 -23.72
CA GLU A 246 -4.16 19.65 -23.79
C GLU A 246 -2.84 20.05 -23.10
N GLN A 247 -2.48 21.34 -23.14
CA GLN A 247 -1.29 21.87 -22.48
C GLN A 247 -1.34 21.75 -20.95
N ILE A 248 -2.53 21.90 -20.35
CA ILE A 248 -2.73 21.72 -18.91
C ILE A 248 -2.67 20.24 -18.57
N LEU A 249 -3.31 19.38 -19.40
CA LEU A 249 -3.26 17.93 -19.22
C LEU A 249 -1.83 17.39 -19.30
N ASP A 250 -1.02 17.85 -20.26
CA ASP A 250 0.41 17.51 -20.39
C ASP A 250 1.19 17.89 -19.12
N SER A 251 1.00 19.13 -18.63
CA SER A 251 1.62 19.59 -17.39
C SER A 251 1.18 18.74 -16.18
N VAL A 252 -0.10 18.38 -16.08
CA VAL A 252 -0.64 17.57 -14.98
C VAL A 252 -0.01 16.17 -14.99
N ILE A 253 0.01 15.50 -16.15
CA ILE A 253 0.59 14.16 -16.31
C ILE A 253 2.08 14.20 -15.94
N LYS A 254 2.83 15.13 -16.53
CA LYS A 254 4.27 15.29 -16.28
C LYS A 254 4.56 15.54 -14.81
N GLN A 255 3.90 16.52 -14.19
CA GLN A 255 4.18 16.91 -12.80
C GLN A 255 3.76 15.83 -11.81
N THR A 256 2.64 15.14 -12.07
CA THR A 256 2.21 14.01 -11.24
C THR A 256 3.21 12.86 -11.31
N PHE A 257 3.73 12.54 -12.51
CA PHE A 257 4.74 11.49 -12.65
C PHE A 257 6.07 11.87 -11.99
N LEU A 258 6.51 13.11 -12.14
CA LEU A 258 7.69 13.61 -11.42
C LEU A 258 7.50 13.54 -9.90
N SER A 259 6.29 13.82 -9.41
CA SER A 259 5.94 13.65 -7.99
C SER A 259 6.01 12.18 -7.54
N ILE A 260 5.67 11.21 -8.39
CA ILE A 260 5.85 9.77 -8.10
C ILE A 260 7.34 9.45 -7.93
N LEU A 261 8.18 9.91 -8.86
CA LEU A 261 9.64 9.73 -8.79
C LEU A 261 10.23 10.34 -7.52
N GLU A 262 9.83 11.57 -7.18
CA GLU A 262 10.36 12.26 -6.01
C GLU A 262 9.88 11.62 -4.70
N ALA A 263 8.60 11.26 -4.60
CA ALA A 263 8.05 10.56 -3.43
C ALA A 263 8.76 9.22 -3.19
N PHE A 264 9.07 8.49 -4.27
CA PHE A 264 9.85 7.27 -4.19
C PHE A 264 11.28 7.53 -3.69
N LYS A 265 11.98 8.55 -4.20
CA LYS A 265 13.34 8.91 -3.77
C LYS A 265 13.44 9.29 -2.30
N ILE A 266 12.47 10.04 -1.78
CA ILE A 266 12.45 10.43 -0.36
C ILE A 266 11.87 9.33 0.54
N ASN A 267 11.43 8.21 -0.06
CA ASN A 267 10.83 7.04 0.59
C ASN A 267 9.55 7.39 1.38
N ASP A 268 8.68 8.22 0.78
CA ASP A 268 7.39 8.62 1.33
C ASP A 268 6.26 7.81 0.67
N ALA A 269 5.88 6.71 1.32
CA ALA A 269 4.84 5.80 0.84
C ALA A 269 3.46 6.47 0.75
N ILE A 270 3.16 7.45 1.61
CA ILE A 270 1.87 8.14 1.63
C ILE A 270 1.78 9.06 0.40
N LEU A 271 2.78 9.92 0.19
CA LEU A 271 2.82 10.81 -0.98
C LEU A 271 2.87 10.03 -2.29
N LEU A 272 3.59 8.90 -2.31
CA LEU A 272 3.69 8.01 -3.46
C LEU A 272 2.31 7.42 -3.80
N ARG A 273 1.62 6.85 -2.81
CA ARG A 273 0.25 6.31 -2.96
C ARG A 273 -0.69 7.34 -3.57
N GLN A 274 -0.71 8.54 -3.00
CA GLN A 274 -1.56 9.63 -3.47
C GLN A 274 -1.26 10.07 -4.90
N SER A 275 0.01 10.08 -5.28
CA SER A 275 0.42 10.52 -6.61
C SER A 275 0.09 9.46 -7.66
N VAL A 276 0.24 8.18 -7.32
CA VAL A 276 -0.20 7.06 -8.15
C VAL A 276 -1.72 7.04 -8.32
N ASP A 277 -2.49 7.10 -7.23
CA ASP A 277 -3.96 7.06 -7.29
C ASP A 277 -4.51 8.22 -8.12
N PHE A 278 -3.98 9.43 -7.91
CA PHE A 278 -4.37 10.59 -8.70
C PHE A 278 -4.01 10.44 -10.17
N PHE A 279 -2.81 9.91 -10.49
CA PHE A 279 -2.40 9.67 -11.88
C PHE A 279 -3.37 8.71 -12.57
N LEU A 280 -3.69 7.58 -11.93
CA LEU A 280 -4.57 6.56 -12.50
C LEU A 280 -6.00 7.07 -12.68
N ASP A 281 -6.51 7.90 -11.77
CA ASP A 281 -7.82 8.54 -11.94
C ASP A 281 -7.86 9.50 -13.13
N VAL A 282 -6.82 10.35 -13.26
CA VAL A 282 -6.68 11.23 -14.43
C VAL A 282 -6.61 10.36 -15.68
N ALA A 283 -5.86 9.25 -15.63
CA ALA A 283 -5.69 8.39 -16.77
C ALA A 283 -7.01 7.77 -17.26
N ASN A 284 -7.76 7.20 -16.32
CA ASN A 284 -9.08 6.60 -16.58
C ASN A 284 -10.10 7.63 -17.10
N ARG A 285 -10.01 8.89 -16.68
CA ARG A 285 -10.97 9.94 -17.08
C ARG A 285 -10.79 10.41 -18.52
N TYR A 286 -9.56 10.63 -18.98
CA TYR A 286 -9.28 11.22 -20.29
C TYR A 286 -9.08 10.18 -21.41
N GLY A 287 -9.20 8.89 -21.07
CA GLY A 287 -9.03 7.79 -22.00
C GLY A 287 -7.56 7.48 -22.25
N ASN A 288 -7.25 6.19 -22.17
CA ASN A 288 -5.88 5.66 -22.16
C ASN A 288 -5.03 6.11 -23.37
N CYS A 289 -5.66 6.24 -24.54
CA CYS A 289 -4.99 6.65 -25.78
C CYS A 289 -4.51 8.11 -25.78
N ARG A 290 -5.20 9.03 -25.09
CA ARG A 290 -4.82 10.47 -25.12
C ARG A 290 -3.57 10.75 -24.30
N ILE A 291 -3.35 10.03 -23.21
CA ILE A 291 -2.17 10.21 -22.33
C ILE A 291 -0.90 9.77 -23.06
N LEU A 292 -1.01 8.67 -23.80
CA LEU A 292 0.04 8.09 -24.63
C LEU A 292 0.48 9.00 -25.79
N GLU A 293 -0.49 9.64 -26.44
CA GLU A 293 -0.22 10.56 -27.55
C GLU A 293 0.41 11.87 -27.07
N VAL A 294 0.07 12.32 -25.86
CA VAL A 294 0.46 13.63 -25.31
C VAL A 294 1.89 13.61 -24.73
N TYR A 295 2.31 12.56 -24.00
CA TYR A 295 3.62 12.58 -23.31
C TYR A 295 4.65 11.56 -23.86
N LYS A 296 5.36 11.97 -24.91
CA LYS A 296 6.39 11.14 -25.59
C LYS A 296 7.61 10.74 -24.74
N LYS A 297 7.82 11.36 -23.57
CA LYS A 297 8.95 11.08 -22.67
C LYS A 297 8.61 10.11 -21.54
N TYR A 298 7.47 9.42 -21.63
CA TYR A 298 7.01 8.54 -20.58
C TYR A 298 7.95 7.36 -20.32
N GLU A 299 8.41 6.68 -21.39
CA GLU A 299 9.30 5.51 -21.29
C GLU A 299 10.58 5.84 -20.53
N GLU A 300 11.13 7.04 -20.73
CA GLU A 300 12.29 7.56 -19.98
C GLU A 300 11.99 7.68 -18.49
N LEU A 301 10.83 8.26 -18.11
CA LEU A 301 10.46 8.42 -16.71
C LEU A 301 10.18 7.08 -16.01
N LEU A 302 9.52 6.14 -16.69
CA LEU A 302 9.28 4.81 -16.15
C LEU A 302 10.59 4.02 -16.02
N THR A 303 11.49 4.14 -17.00
CA THR A 303 12.84 3.56 -16.90
C THR A 303 13.60 4.13 -15.72
N ASN A 304 13.55 5.45 -15.50
CA ASN A 304 14.16 6.09 -14.33
C ASN A 304 13.57 5.59 -13.01
N LEU A 305 12.24 5.39 -12.93
CA LEU A 305 11.59 4.84 -11.75
C LEU A 305 12.06 3.41 -11.46
N LEU A 306 12.15 2.58 -12.50
CA LEU A 306 12.64 1.20 -12.38
C LEU A 306 14.12 1.17 -11.98
N GLN A 307 14.97 2.05 -12.53
CA GLN A 307 16.38 2.15 -12.15
C GLN A 307 16.56 2.60 -10.69
N LEU A 308 15.73 3.53 -10.22
CA LEU A 308 15.72 3.92 -8.81
C LEU A 308 15.31 2.77 -7.90
N ALA A 309 14.34 1.95 -8.33
CA ALA A 309 13.93 0.77 -7.59
C ALA A 309 15.02 -0.31 -7.55
N ASP A 310 15.67 -0.58 -8.69
CA ASP A 310 16.75 -1.56 -8.84
C ASP A 310 17.99 -1.19 -7.99
N ASN A 311 18.43 0.07 -8.05
CA ASN A 311 19.58 0.56 -7.26
C ASN A 311 19.33 0.50 -5.74
N SER A 312 18.07 0.53 -5.31
CA SER A 312 17.73 0.40 -3.89
C SER A 312 17.89 -1.01 -3.34
N VAL A 313 17.96 -2.03 -4.22
CA VAL A 313 18.21 -3.43 -3.86
C VAL A 313 19.71 -3.68 -3.64
N LEU A 314 20.57 -3.05 -4.44
CA LEU A 314 22.03 -3.24 -4.41
C LEU A 314 22.74 -2.61 -3.19
N SER A 315 22.10 -1.67 -2.50
CA SER A 315 22.66 -1.02 -1.29
C SER A 315 22.47 -1.85 -0.01
N SER A 316 21.96 -3.09 -0.13
CA SER A 316 21.70 -4.01 0.98
C SER A 316 22.94 -4.73 1.53
N GLY A 317 24.11 -4.58 0.88
CA GLY A 317 25.38 -5.15 1.33
C GLY A 317 26.44 -4.08 1.59
N ASP A 318 26.85 -3.93 2.85
CA ASP A 318 28.09 -3.27 3.29
C ASP A 318 28.37 -1.84 2.79
N SER A 319 27.71 -0.83 3.37
CA SER A 319 28.42 0.41 3.73
C SER A 319 27.70 1.19 4.83
N GLY A 320 28.45 1.60 5.87
CA GLY A 320 27.96 2.33 7.04
C GLY A 320 27.58 3.80 6.78
N CYS A 321 26.96 4.12 5.63
CA CYS A 321 26.45 5.45 5.32
C CYS A 321 24.92 5.38 5.10
N SER A 322 24.18 6.21 5.83
CA SER A 322 22.72 6.18 6.00
C SER A 322 21.92 6.63 4.76
N THR A 323 22.09 5.98 3.62
CA THR A 323 21.15 6.11 2.49
C THR A 323 19.98 5.16 2.73
N LYS A 324 18.81 5.75 3.03
CA LYS A 324 17.57 5.06 3.38
C LYS A 324 17.26 3.94 2.37
N ASN A 325 17.30 2.69 2.80
CA ASN A 325 16.72 1.57 2.07
C ASN A 325 15.25 1.89 1.79
N ASN A 326 14.81 1.79 0.54
CA ASN A 326 13.41 2.01 0.20
C ASN A 326 12.53 1.01 0.96
N THR A 327 11.42 1.49 1.51
CA THR A 327 10.51 0.62 2.26
C THR A 327 9.87 -0.40 1.31
N PRO A 328 9.62 -1.64 1.76
CA PRO A 328 8.83 -2.61 1.00
C PRO A 328 7.48 -2.05 0.55
N GLU A 329 6.91 -1.14 1.35
CA GLU A 329 5.66 -0.46 1.03
C GLU A 329 5.77 0.37 -0.26
N CYS A 330 6.80 1.21 -0.40
CA CYS A 330 7.06 1.99 -1.62
C CYS A 330 7.19 1.11 -2.87
N ILE A 331 7.92 -0.01 -2.77
CA ILE A 331 8.06 -0.96 -3.90
C ILE A 331 6.71 -1.57 -4.26
N SER A 332 5.91 -1.96 -3.26
CA SER A 332 4.56 -2.48 -3.47
C SER A 332 3.70 -1.49 -4.27
N ILE A 333 3.78 -0.18 -3.96
CA ILE A 333 3.07 0.88 -4.69
C ILE A 333 3.53 0.99 -6.14
N VAL A 334 4.85 0.97 -6.36
CA VAL A 334 5.44 1.07 -7.71
C VAL A 334 5.03 -0.12 -8.58
N LEU A 335 5.08 -1.33 -8.03
CA LEU A 335 4.64 -2.54 -8.73
C LEU A 335 3.14 -2.46 -9.06
N GLU A 336 2.30 -2.10 -8.09
CA GLU A 336 0.86 -1.92 -8.32
C GLU A 336 0.56 -0.87 -9.40
N PHE A 337 1.33 0.23 -9.40
CA PHE A 337 1.26 1.25 -10.44
C PHE A 337 1.60 0.67 -11.81
N ILE A 338 2.74 -0.02 -11.95
CA ILE A 338 3.17 -0.69 -13.19
C ILE A 338 2.10 -1.67 -13.68
N HIS A 339 1.56 -2.51 -12.78
CA HIS A 339 0.50 -3.45 -13.12
C HIS A 339 -0.73 -2.72 -13.68
N SER A 340 -1.16 -1.63 -13.03
CA SER A 340 -2.31 -0.85 -13.48
C SER A 340 -2.10 -0.26 -14.87
N LEU A 341 -0.89 0.21 -15.16
CA LEU A 341 -0.52 0.71 -16.48
C LEU A 341 -0.56 -0.39 -17.55
N MET A 342 -0.11 -1.60 -17.22
CA MET A 342 -0.15 -2.76 -18.11
C MET A 342 -1.58 -3.25 -18.39
N VAL A 343 -2.45 -3.31 -17.37
CA VAL A 343 -3.83 -3.79 -17.53
C VAL A 343 -4.66 -2.83 -18.38
N GLN A 344 -4.42 -1.53 -18.23
CA GLN A 344 -5.14 -0.51 -18.97
C GLN A 344 -4.59 -0.29 -20.39
N ASP A 345 -3.58 -1.06 -20.82
CA ASP A 345 -2.80 -0.83 -22.03
C ASP A 345 -2.35 0.65 -22.16
N LEU A 346 -2.13 1.29 -21.00
CA LEU A 346 -1.76 2.70 -20.94
C LEU A 346 -0.37 2.94 -21.48
N ILE A 347 0.51 1.94 -21.54
CA ILE A 347 1.88 2.02 -22.08
C ILE A 347 2.30 0.71 -22.75
N SER A 348 3.05 0.82 -23.85
CA SER A 348 3.83 -0.30 -24.39
C SER A 348 5.01 -0.61 -23.46
N THR A 349 4.78 -1.41 -22.42
CA THR A 349 5.82 -1.83 -21.46
C THR A 349 6.73 -2.94 -22.00
N SER A 350 6.56 -3.35 -23.26
CA SER A 350 7.26 -4.50 -23.85
C SER A 350 8.78 -4.43 -23.72
N ASN A 351 9.36 -3.24 -23.94
CA ASN A 351 10.80 -3.02 -23.83
C ASN A 351 11.32 -3.07 -22.38
N LEU A 352 10.42 -2.86 -21.42
CA LEU A 352 10.72 -2.80 -19.99
C LEU A 352 10.40 -4.10 -19.25
N HIS A 353 9.71 -5.06 -19.89
CA HIS A 353 9.30 -6.32 -19.26
C HIS A 353 10.47 -7.04 -18.60
N LEU A 354 11.65 -7.11 -19.25
CA LEU A 354 12.81 -7.77 -18.66
C LEU A 354 13.27 -7.12 -17.36
N MET A 355 13.26 -5.79 -17.29
CA MET A 355 13.66 -5.05 -16.08
C MET A 355 12.63 -5.22 -14.96
N ILE A 356 11.34 -5.15 -15.32
CA ILE A 356 10.23 -5.36 -14.38
C ILE A 356 10.25 -6.79 -13.82
N THR A 357 10.52 -7.80 -14.67
CA THR A 357 10.63 -9.20 -14.24
C THR A 357 11.74 -9.39 -13.21
N LYS A 358 12.93 -8.81 -13.44
CA LYS A 358 14.05 -8.89 -12.48
C LYS A 358 13.66 -8.29 -11.13
N LEU A 359 13.15 -7.06 -11.14
CA LEU A 359 12.71 -6.37 -9.93
C LEU A 359 11.62 -7.17 -9.19
N ALA A 360 10.63 -7.71 -9.90
CA ALA A 360 9.56 -8.48 -9.28
C ALA A 360 10.06 -9.79 -8.65
N ILE A 361 11.00 -10.49 -9.29
CA ILE A 361 11.62 -11.72 -8.74
C ILE A 361 12.38 -11.42 -7.44
N GLU A 362 13.12 -10.31 -7.38
CA GLU A 362 13.87 -9.92 -6.18
C GLU A 362 12.97 -9.69 -4.95
N TRP A 363 11.78 -9.13 -5.17
CA TRP A 363 10.84 -8.80 -4.10
C TRP A 363 9.78 -9.89 -3.84
N VAL A 364 9.82 -11.01 -4.57
CA VAL A 364 8.78 -12.04 -4.49
C VAL A 364 8.67 -12.71 -3.12
N ASN A 365 9.77 -12.77 -2.36
CA ASN A 365 9.81 -13.36 -1.02
C ASN A 365 9.39 -12.37 0.08
N SER A 366 9.13 -11.11 -0.24
CA SER A 366 8.69 -10.12 0.75
C SER A 366 7.19 -10.23 1.00
N ASP A 367 6.78 -10.41 2.25
CA ASP A 367 5.35 -10.51 2.61
C ASP A 367 4.52 -9.32 2.12
N ARG A 368 5.08 -8.11 2.14
CA ARG A 368 4.38 -6.86 1.75
C ARG A 368 4.32 -6.59 0.25
N VAL A 369 5.17 -7.27 -0.54
CA VAL A 369 5.36 -6.97 -1.98
C VAL A 369 5.01 -8.15 -2.88
N SER A 370 5.20 -9.37 -2.39
CA SER A 370 4.98 -10.65 -3.07
C SER A 370 3.70 -10.70 -3.92
N PHE A 371 2.57 -10.27 -3.37
CA PHE A 371 1.30 -10.23 -4.12
C PHE A 371 1.40 -9.40 -5.42
N GLN A 372 1.90 -8.17 -5.33
CA GLN A 372 2.05 -7.28 -6.49
C GLN A 372 3.10 -7.82 -7.47
N ALA A 373 4.20 -8.36 -6.95
CA ALA A 373 5.23 -9.00 -7.77
C ALA A 373 4.68 -10.17 -8.58
N LEU A 374 3.95 -11.09 -7.95
CA LEU A 374 3.37 -12.27 -8.60
C LEU A 374 2.35 -11.91 -9.68
N ILE A 375 1.48 -10.92 -9.42
CA ILE A 375 0.49 -10.46 -10.39
C ILE A 375 1.17 -9.89 -11.65
N ILE A 376 2.22 -9.09 -11.48
CA ILE A 376 2.97 -8.54 -12.62
C ILE A 376 3.67 -9.64 -13.39
N LEU A 377 4.32 -10.58 -12.71
CA LEU A 377 4.95 -11.72 -13.36
C LEU A 377 3.92 -12.53 -14.16
N ALA A 378 2.72 -12.76 -13.62
CA ALA A 378 1.64 -13.43 -14.32
C ALA A 378 1.22 -12.65 -15.58
N LYS A 379 1.06 -11.32 -15.47
CA LYS A 379 0.68 -10.47 -16.60
C LYS A 379 1.76 -10.39 -17.68
N ILE A 380 3.03 -10.29 -17.31
CA ILE A 380 4.16 -10.34 -18.26
C ILE A 380 4.18 -11.71 -18.96
N THR A 381 4.01 -12.80 -18.21
CA THR A 381 3.99 -14.16 -18.77
C THR A 381 2.82 -14.37 -19.73
N ASP A 382 1.64 -13.84 -19.42
CA ASP A 382 0.48 -13.82 -20.32
C ASP A 382 0.72 -12.98 -21.59
N ASN A 383 1.47 -11.88 -21.48
CA ASN A 383 1.87 -11.09 -22.65
C ASN A 383 2.87 -11.85 -23.53
N VAL A 384 3.81 -12.61 -22.94
CA VAL A 384 4.76 -13.47 -23.66
C VAL A 384 4.02 -14.57 -24.42
N SER A 385 3.06 -15.26 -23.78
CA SER A 385 2.28 -16.32 -24.45
C SER A 385 1.45 -15.79 -25.62
N LYS A 386 0.81 -14.62 -25.46
CA LYS A 386 0.06 -13.94 -26.53
C LYS A 386 0.95 -13.39 -27.64
N GLY A 387 2.21 -13.06 -27.32
CA GLY A 387 3.23 -12.64 -28.30
C GLY A 387 3.51 -13.72 -29.35
N GLU A 388 3.64 -14.98 -28.92
CA GLU A 388 3.84 -16.13 -29.82
C GLU A 388 2.64 -16.33 -30.77
N GLU A 389 1.41 -16.21 -30.27
CA GLU A 389 0.20 -16.33 -31.10
C GLU A 389 0.08 -15.22 -32.17
N ARG A 390 0.50 -13.99 -31.84
CA ARG A 390 0.51 -12.85 -32.78
C ARG A 390 1.58 -13.03 -33.87
N LEU A 391 2.72 -13.62 -33.53
CA LEU A 391 3.83 -13.87 -34.45
C LEU A 391 3.51 -14.97 -35.48
N PHE A 392 2.73 -15.98 -35.09
CA PHE A 392 2.25 -17.01 -36.01
C PHE A 392 1.39 -16.43 -37.15
N ARG A 393 0.80 -15.25 -36.96
CA ARG A 393 -0.06 -14.56 -37.95
C ARG A 393 0.65 -13.45 -38.75
N ALA A 394 1.79 -12.91 -38.31
CA ALA A 394 2.37 -11.68 -38.87
C ALA A 394 3.66 -11.87 -39.70
N GLY A 395 4.27 -13.06 -39.73
CA GLY A 395 5.49 -13.31 -40.50
C GLY A 395 6.77 -12.72 -39.90
N THR A 396 7.93 -13.20 -40.39
CA THR A 396 9.28 -12.99 -39.83
C THR A 396 9.85 -11.59 -40.13
N SER A 397 9.37 -10.57 -39.41
CA SER A 397 9.98 -9.23 -39.40
C SER A 397 11.25 -9.17 -38.53
N PRO A 398 12.27 -8.35 -38.82
CA PRO A 398 13.43 -8.18 -37.94
C PRO A 398 13.07 -7.73 -36.52
N ARG A 399 11.98 -6.95 -36.33
CA ARG A 399 11.45 -6.60 -34.99
C ARG A 399 10.94 -7.82 -34.20
N SER A 400 10.59 -8.93 -34.87
CA SER A 400 10.14 -10.13 -34.17
C SER A 400 11.28 -10.91 -33.52
N ARG A 401 12.53 -10.76 -33.99
CA ARG A 401 13.69 -11.49 -33.45
C ARG A 401 14.16 -10.91 -32.12
N GLU A 402 14.19 -9.58 -31.99
CA GLU A 402 14.58 -8.91 -30.76
C GLU A 402 13.59 -9.20 -29.62
N VAL A 403 12.28 -9.14 -29.92
CA VAL A 403 11.22 -9.49 -28.96
C VAL A 403 11.34 -10.95 -28.52
N GLN A 404 11.60 -11.87 -29.46
CA GLN A 404 11.77 -13.29 -29.13
C GLN A 404 12.99 -13.57 -28.25
N GLU A 405 14.09 -12.81 -28.39
CA GLU A 405 15.25 -12.96 -27.52
C GLU A 405 14.96 -12.46 -26.10
N VAL A 406 14.18 -11.38 -25.97
CA VAL A 406 13.74 -10.86 -24.67
C VAL A 406 12.80 -11.83 -23.99
N ASP A 407 11.82 -12.39 -24.71
CA ASP A 407 10.86 -13.36 -24.18
C ASP A 407 11.57 -14.62 -23.66
N LYS A 408 12.59 -15.11 -24.39
CA LYS A 408 13.45 -16.22 -23.94
C LYS A 408 14.21 -15.90 -22.65
N LYS A 409 14.74 -14.68 -22.53
CA LYS A 409 15.42 -14.23 -21.30
C LYS A 409 14.45 -14.16 -20.12
N ILE A 410 13.22 -13.69 -20.35
CA ILE A 410 12.16 -13.67 -19.33
C ILE A 410 11.83 -15.10 -18.90
N ALA A 411 11.67 -16.03 -19.85
CA ALA A 411 11.41 -17.44 -19.54
C ALA A 411 12.54 -18.06 -18.69
N GLN A 412 13.80 -17.82 -19.05
CA GLN A 412 14.95 -18.29 -18.27
C GLN A 412 14.98 -17.74 -16.84
N LEU A 413 14.65 -16.45 -16.65
CA LEU A 413 14.55 -15.85 -15.33
C LEU A 413 13.44 -16.50 -14.50
N LEU A 414 12.27 -16.73 -15.09
CA LEU A 414 11.15 -17.40 -14.40
C LEU A 414 11.51 -18.84 -13.99
N ILE A 415 12.23 -19.59 -14.85
CA ILE A 415 12.73 -20.94 -14.50
C ILE A 415 13.66 -20.86 -13.30
N SER A 416 14.60 -19.90 -13.29
CA SER A 416 15.53 -19.73 -12.17
C SER A 416 14.84 -19.34 -10.85
N ALA A 417 13.67 -18.71 -10.93
CA ALA A 417 12.88 -18.29 -9.78
C ALA A 417 11.89 -19.35 -9.25
N LEU A 418 11.74 -20.50 -9.92
CA LEU A 418 10.84 -21.58 -9.50
C LEU A 418 11.02 -22.02 -8.04
N PRO A 419 12.25 -22.16 -7.49
CA PRO A 419 12.43 -22.50 -6.08
C PRO A 419 11.84 -21.45 -5.11
N ALA A 420 11.92 -20.16 -5.46
CA ALA A 420 11.32 -19.09 -4.65
C ALA A 420 9.79 -19.17 -4.68
N PHE A 421 9.20 -19.50 -5.83
CA PHE A 421 7.76 -19.70 -5.97
C PHE A 421 7.24 -20.88 -5.12
N LEU A 422 8.02 -21.96 -5.02
CA LEU A 422 7.70 -23.08 -4.14
C LEU A 422 7.74 -22.73 -2.65
N LEU A 423 8.70 -21.87 -2.24
CA LEU A 423 8.75 -21.39 -0.86
C LEU A 423 7.49 -20.57 -0.50
N ILE A 424 7.01 -19.74 -1.43
CA ILE A 424 5.77 -18.98 -1.25
C ILE A 424 4.56 -19.92 -1.16
N TRP A 425 4.53 -20.97 -1.99
CA TRP A 425 3.50 -22.01 -1.91
C TRP A 425 3.44 -22.58 -0.50
N GLN A 426 4.55 -23.14 -0.01
CA GLN A 426 4.65 -23.79 1.30
C GLN A 426 4.23 -22.88 2.47
N THR A 427 4.50 -21.58 2.37
CA THR A 427 4.13 -20.59 3.40
C THR A 427 2.67 -20.11 3.28
N SER A 428 2.02 -20.30 2.13
CA SER A 428 0.68 -19.76 1.84
C SER A 428 -0.40 -20.83 1.64
N VAL A 429 -0.06 -22.12 1.57
CA VAL A 429 -1.01 -23.25 1.36
C VAL A 429 -2.13 -23.30 2.40
N THR A 430 -1.82 -22.97 3.65
CA THR A 430 -2.81 -22.81 4.72
C THR A 430 -2.97 -21.32 5.04
N PRO A 431 -3.76 -20.58 4.24
CA PRO A 431 -3.87 -19.13 4.40
C PRO A 431 -4.51 -18.79 5.75
N SER A 432 -3.76 -18.07 6.58
CA SER A 432 -4.18 -17.61 7.91
C SER A 432 -4.91 -16.26 7.87
N ASN A 433 -4.80 -15.53 6.76
CA ASN A 433 -5.34 -14.19 6.57
C ASN A 433 -5.69 -13.90 5.10
N MET A 434 -6.34 -12.78 4.82
CA MET A 434 -6.72 -12.41 3.45
C MET A 434 -5.53 -12.19 2.52
N ASP A 435 -4.40 -11.72 3.03
CA ASP A 435 -3.21 -11.46 2.22
C ASP A 435 -2.54 -12.76 1.76
N SER A 436 -2.53 -13.80 2.59
CA SER A 436 -2.06 -15.14 2.17
C SER A 436 -2.95 -15.75 1.10
N PHE A 437 -4.29 -15.57 1.17
CA PHE A 437 -5.18 -15.96 0.06
C PHE A 437 -4.82 -15.23 -1.24
N ARG A 438 -4.67 -13.91 -1.19
CA ARG A 438 -4.29 -13.09 -2.35
C ARG A 438 -2.97 -13.54 -2.97
N ARG A 439 -1.95 -13.79 -2.14
CA ARG A 439 -0.63 -14.28 -2.58
C ARG A 439 -0.73 -15.65 -3.24
N LEU A 440 -1.43 -16.60 -2.61
CA LEU A 440 -1.64 -17.93 -3.19
C LEU A 440 -2.39 -17.85 -4.52
N GLY A 441 -3.46 -17.05 -4.60
CA GLY A 441 -4.22 -16.82 -5.83
C GLY A 441 -3.36 -16.26 -6.96
N ALA A 442 -2.53 -15.25 -6.68
CA ALA A 442 -1.60 -14.68 -7.65
C ALA A 442 -0.54 -15.69 -8.12
N LEU A 443 -0.02 -16.51 -7.21
CA LEU A 443 0.95 -17.58 -7.52
C LEU A 443 0.32 -18.66 -8.43
N LEU A 444 -0.90 -19.09 -8.11
CA LEU A 444 -1.67 -20.03 -8.93
C LEU A 444 -1.90 -19.48 -10.33
N GLN A 445 -2.26 -18.20 -10.44
CA GLN A 445 -2.43 -17.53 -11.73
C GLN A 445 -1.11 -17.46 -12.52
N LEU A 446 0.02 -17.17 -11.86
CA LEU A 446 1.34 -17.21 -12.50
C LEU A 446 1.65 -18.59 -13.07
N PHE A 447 1.45 -19.68 -12.31
CA PHE A 447 1.70 -21.03 -12.82
C PHE A 447 0.82 -21.36 -14.03
N ARG A 448 -0.45 -20.94 -14.03
CA ARG A 448 -1.32 -21.11 -15.20
C ARG A 448 -0.76 -20.39 -16.42
N CYS A 449 -0.31 -19.15 -16.27
CA CYS A 449 0.32 -18.40 -17.36
C CYS A 449 1.60 -19.08 -17.85
N MET A 450 2.44 -19.59 -16.93
CA MET A 450 3.68 -20.29 -17.29
C MET A 450 3.41 -21.60 -18.07
N LEU A 451 2.35 -22.34 -17.77
CA LEU A 451 1.98 -23.56 -18.54
C LEU A 451 1.61 -23.26 -19.99
N GLN A 452 1.09 -22.06 -20.27
CA GLN A 452 0.77 -21.65 -21.65
C GLN A 452 2.04 -21.43 -22.48
N VAL A 453 3.16 -21.05 -21.86
CA VAL A 453 4.44 -20.81 -22.54
C VAL A 453 5.20 -22.13 -22.75
N PRO A 454 5.48 -22.57 -24.00
CA PRO A 454 6.10 -23.86 -24.28
C PRO A 454 7.47 -24.08 -23.62
N GLU A 455 8.28 -23.02 -23.49
CA GLU A 455 9.62 -23.08 -22.89
C GLU A 455 9.58 -23.30 -21.36
N LEU A 456 8.53 -22.82 -20.69
CA LEU A 456 8.36 -22.91 -19.23
C LEU A 456 7.64 -24.19 -18.80
N ARG A 457 6.75 -24.70 -19.66
CA ARG A 457 5.85 -25.82 -19.37
C ARG A 457 6.55 -27.07 -18.81
N PRO A 458 7.68 -27.57 -19.36
CA PRO A 458 8.32 -28.78 -18.86
C PRO A 458 8.76 -28.63 -17.40
N SER A 459 9.42 -27.51 -17.07
CA SER A 459 9.91 -27.25 -15.71
C SER A 459 8.78 -27.07 -14.70
N VAL A 460 7.66 -26.47 -15.11
CA VAL A 460 6.48 -26.33 -14.23
C VAL A 460 5.81 -27.70 -14.00
N CYS A 461 5.66 -28.52 -15.04
CA CYS A 461 5.08 -29.86 -14.92
C CYS A 461 5.96 -30.82 -14.09
N GLU A 462 7.28 -30.62 -14.07
CA GLU A 462 8.20 -31.41 -13.24
C GLU A 462 8.10 -31.04 -11.76
N ILE A 463 7.89 -29.75 -11.46
CA ILE A 463 7.88 -29.22 -10.10
C ILE A 463 6.53 -29.43 -9.40
N LEU A 464 5.42 -29.29 -10.13
CA LEU A 464 4.09 -29.44 -9.55
C LEU A 464 3.71 -30.92 -9.42
N THR A 465 3.51 -31.39 -8.19
CA THR A 465 3.06 -32.75 -7.87
C THR A 465 1.60 -32.77 -7.44
N GLU A 466 0.93 -33.92 -7.59
CA GLU A 466 -0.48 -34.10 -7.21
C GLU A 466 -0.70 -33.76 -5.73
N ASP A 467 0.21 -34.19 -4.86
CA ASP A 467 0.17 -33.93 -3.42
C ASP A 467 0.17 -32.43 -3.11
N LEU A 468 1.07 -31.65 -3.74
CA LEU A 468 1.17 -30.21 -3.52
C LEU A 468 -0.12 -29.47 -3.86
N ILE A 469 -0.79 -29.86 -4.95
CA ILE A 469 -2.04 -29.23 -5.38
C ILE A 469 -3.21 -29.72 -4.52
N ALA A 470 -3.23 -30.98 -4.11
CA ALA A 470 -4.24 -31.53 -3.23
C ALA A 470 -4.30 -30.80 -1.88
N GLU A 471 -3.15 -30.34 -1.36
CA GLU A 471 -3.09 -29.57 -0.11
C GLU A 471 -3.92 -28.28 -0.16
N VAL A 472 -3.99 -27.59 -1.31
CA VAL A 472 -4.81 -26.37 -1.48
C VAL A 472 -6.30 -26.67 -1.31
N PHE A 473 -6.74 -27.89 -1.65
CA PHE A 473 -8.13 -28.32 -1.55
C PHE A 473 -8.45 -29.01 -0.21
N THR A 474 -7.51 -29.10 0.75
CA THR A 474 -7.76 -29.65 2.10
C THR A 474 -9.01 -29.07 2.78
N PRO A 475 -9.32 -27.77 2.69
CA PRO A 475 -10.53 -27.19 3.28
C PRO A 475 -11.84 -27.77 2.73
N PHE A 476 -11.85 -28.32 1.51
CA PHE A 476 -13.03 -28.96 0.92
C PHE A 476 -13.27 -30.39 1.41
N HIS A 477 -12.26 -31.03 2.01
CA HIS A 477 -12.30 -32.43 2.46
C HIS A 477 -12.56 -32.56 3.97
N ASN A 478 -12.35 -31.50 4.75
CA ASN A 478 -12.63 -31.52 6.19
C ASN A 478 -14.14 -31.26 6.45
N ASP A 479 -14.82 -32.24 7.03
CA ASP A 479 -16.22 -32.14 7.48
C ASP A 479 -16.38 -31.38 8.82
N ASN A 480 -15.29 -31.18 9.56
CA ASN A 480 -15.27 -30.55 10.88
C ASN A 480 -14.86 -29.06 10.90
N LEU A 481 -14.58 -28.44 9.74
CA LEU A 481 -14.22 -27.02 9.69
C LEU A 481 -15.47 -26.13 9.74
N ARG A 482 -15.47 -25.18 10.68
CA ARG A 482 -16.52 -24.18 10.88
C ARG A 482 -16.92 -23.51 9.56
N VAL A 483 -18.22 -23.27 9.41
CA VAL A 483 -18.88 -22.60 8.27
C VAL A 483 -18.23 -21.25 7.89
N ASP A 484 -17.43 -20.66 8.78
CA ASP A 484 -16.72 -19.40 8.59
C ASP A 484 -15.53 -19.49 7.59
N TYR A 485 -15.03 -20.69 7.25
CA TYR A 485 -13.91 -20.89 6.30
C TYR A 485 -14.35 -21.31 4.89
N LEU A 486 -15.65 -21.51 4.68
CA LEU A 486 -16.20 -21.75 3.35
C LEU A 486 -16.38 -20.41 2.63
N PRO A 487 -16.11 -20.31 1.33
CA PRO A 487 -16.46 -19.12 0.57
C PRO A 487 -17.99 -18.97 0.67
N SER A 488 -18.46 -17.91 1.33
CA SER A 488 -19.89 -17.60 1.42
C SER A 488 -20.10 -16.14 1.04
N LEU A 489 -20.76 -15.92 -0.11
CA LEU A 489 -21.27 -14.61 -0.48
C LEU A 489 -22.40 -14.24 0.50
N LYS A 490 -22.08 -13.68 1.66
CA LYS A 490 -23.08 -13.08 2.55
C LYS A 490 -23.30 -11.62 2.18
N SER A 491 -24.55 -11.27 1.91
CA SER A 491 -25.05 -9.90 1.89
C SER A 491 -25.31 -9.43 3.32
N SER A 492 -24.31 -8.91 4.01
CA SER A 492 -24.52 -8.19 5.26
C SER A 492 -23.61 -6.97 5.33
N SER A 493 -24.14 -5.91 5.92
CA SER A 493 -23.70 -4.50 5.84
C SER A 493 -22.30 -4.16 6.38
N ASP A 494 -21.50 -5.13 6.80
CA ASP A 494 -20.09 -4.97 7.17
C ASP A 494 -19.28 -6.05 6.42
N GLY A 495 -18.78 -5.67 5.24
CA GLY A 495 -18.20 -6.58 4.26
C GLY A 495 -16.79 -7.05 4.60
N ILE A 496 -16.52 -8.33 4.29
CA ILE A 496 -15.42 -8.88 3.46
C ILE A 496 -15.50 -10.42 3.62
N CYS A 497 -16.34 -11.08 2.83
CA CYS A 497 -16.00 -12.40 2.30
C CYS A 497 -15.70 -12.15 0.82
N SER A 498 -14.41 -12.15 0.52
CA SER A 498 -13.84 -11.49 -0.64
C SER A 498 -14.02 -12.31 -1.92
N THR A 499 -14.22 -11.61 -3.04
CA THR A 499 -13.97 -12.14 -4.39
C THR A 499 -12.62 -12.88 -4.49
N ASP A 500 -11.63 -12.49 -3.69
CA ASP A 500 -10.26 -13.01 -3.74
C ASP A 500 -10.16 -14.46 -3.28
N THR A 501 -10.93 -14.86 -2.26
CA THR A 501 -10.98 -16.27 -1.80
C THR A 501 -11.60 -17.16 -2.87
N VAL A 502 -12.70 -16.72 -3.48
CA VAL A 502 -13.35 -17.44 -4.60
C VAL A 502 -12.38 -17.53 -5.78
N ASN A 503 -11.75 -16.41 -6.16
CA ASN A 503 -10.79 -16.36 -7.27
C ASN A 503 -9.59 -17.29 -7.06
N THR A 504 -9.06 -17.37 -5.84
CA THR A 504 -7.94 -18.28 -5.51
C THR A 504 -8.28 -19.72 -5.83
N TYR A 505 -9.45 -20.20 -5.39
CA TYR A 505 -9.89 -21.56 -5.68
C TYR A 505 -10.25 -21.75 -7.17
N LEU A 506 -10.78 -20.74 -7.85
CA LEU A 506 -10.97 -20.81 -9.31
C LEU A 506 -9.63 -20.93 -10.06
N TYR A 507 -8.60 -20.21 -9.63
CA TYR A 507 -7.26 -20.35 -10.20
C TYR A 507 -6.67 -21.73 -9.90
N ALA A 508 -6.89 -22.29 -8.71
CA ALA A 508 -6.48 -23.67 -8.40
C ALA A 508 -7.17 -24.70 -9.30
N LEU A 509 -8.50 -24.59 -9.47
CA LEU A 509 -9.27 -25.47 -10.36
C LEU A 509 -8.84 -25.32 -11.83
N GLY A 510 -8.61 -24.07 -12.25
CA GLY A 510 -8.09 -23.77 -13.58
C GLY A 510 -6.72 -24.37 -13.81
N LEU A 511 -5.82 -24.33 -12.82
CA LEU A 511 -4.49 -24.93 -12.88
C LEU A 511 -4.56 -26.45 -13.04
N VAL A 512 -5.40 -27.13 -12.26
CA VAL A 512 -5.62 -28.59 -12.40
C VAL A 512 -6.12 -28.93 -13.80
N ASN A 513 -7.07 -28.14 -14.33
CA ASN A 513 -7.57 -28.34 -15.69
C ASN A 513 -6.50 -28.13 -16.76
N ASP A 514 -5.64 -27.12 -16.61
CA ASP A 514 -4.56 -26.83 -17.55
C ASP A 514 -3.46 -27.92 -17.48
N LEU A 515 -3.17 -28.47 -16.30
CA LEU A 515 -2.26 -29.62 -16.12
C LEU A 515 -2.83 -30.92 -16.72
N ALA A 516 -4.14 -31.17 -16.56
CA ALA A 516 -4.81 -32.35 -17.11
C ALA A 516 -4.80 -32.41 -18.64
N GLN A 517 -4.74 -31.26 -19.32
CA GLN A 517 -4.56 -31.19 -20.77
C GLN A 517 -3.19 -31.67 -21.23
N HIS A 518 -2.18 -31.65 -20.35
CA HIS A 518 -0.79 -31.97 -20.68
C HIS A 518 -0.30 -33.28 -20.07
N ASN A 519 -0.92 -33.75 -18.98
CA ASN A 519 -0.58 -35.01 -18.33
C ASN A 519 -1.83 -35.72 -17.80
N SER A 520 -2.03 -36.97 -18.22
CA SER A 520 -3.20 -37.79 -17.89
C SER A 520 -3.33 -38.14 -16.41
N SER A 521 -2.26 -38.05 -15.61
CA SER A 521 -2.32 -38.30 -14.17
C SER A 521 -3.29 -37.37 -13.45
N TRP A 522 -3.43 -36.13 -13.94
CA TRP A 522 -4.27 -35.10 -13.33
C TRP A 522 -5.78 -35.26 -13.61
N ILE A 523 -6.16 -36.10 -14.59
CA ILE A 523 -7.56 -36.33 -14.95
C ILE A 523 -8.32 -36.97 -13.78
N ALA A 524 -7.65 -37.82 -13.00
CA ALA A 524 -8.23 -38.47 -11.81
C ALA A 524 -8.55 -37.44 -10.70
N LEU A 525 -7.60 -36.55 -10.39
CA LEU A 525 -7.80 -35.46 -9.44
C LEU A 525 -8.90 -34.51 -9.91
N GLN A 526 -8.88 -34.11 -11.19
CA GLN A 526 -9.91 -33.25 -11.78
C GLN A 526 -11.31 -33.85 -11.66
N SER A 527 -11.45 -35.14 -11.97
CA SER A 527 -12.73 -35.85 -11.89
C SER A 527 -13.25 -35.91 -10.44
N THR A 528 -12.36 -36.15 -9.48
CA THR A 528 -12.68 -36.18 -8.05
C THR A 528 -13.15 -34.81 -7.55
N LEU A 529 -12.46 -33.73 -7.93
CA LEU A 529 -12.82 -32.36 -7.55
C LEU A 529 -14.17 -31.94 -8.14
N MET A 530 -14.45 -32.29 -9.40
CA MET A 530 -15.73 -31.98 -10.06
C MET A 530 -16.91 -32.81 -9.52
N GLN A 531 -16.69 -33.86 -8.74
CA GLN A 531 -17.75 -34.57 -8.03
C GLN A 531 -18.09 -33.88 -6.68
N ASN A 532 -17.23 -32.99 -6.18
CA ASN A 532 -17.43 -32.34 -4.89
C ASN A 532 -18.44 -31.19 -4.99
N ARG A 533 -19.56 -31.30 -4.25
CA ARG A 533 -20.61 -30.28 -4.20
C ARG A 533 -20.09 -28.89 -3.79
N ARG A 534 -19.07 -28.81 -2.93
CA ARG A 534 -18.51 -27.52 -2.47
C ARG A 534 -17.79 -26.79 -3.62
N VAL A 535 -17.14 -27.52 -4.52
CA VAL A 535 -16.51 -26.96 -5.74
C VAL A 535 -17.59 -26.34 -6.65
N HIS A 536 -18.72 -27.03 -6.84
CA HIS A 536 -19.85 -26.47 -7.59
C HIS A 536 -20.42 -25.19 -6.95
N MET A 537 -20.45 -25.10 -5.62
CA MET A 537 -20.86 -23.89 -4.92
C MET A 537 -19.89 -22.73 -5.19
N THR A 538 -18.57 -22.96 -5.14
CA THR A 538 -17.57 -21.92 -5.46
C THR A 538 -17.69 -21.43 -6.90
N ILE A 539 -17.89 -22.34 -7.87
CA ILE A 539 -18.12 -21.99 -9.28
C ILE A 539 -19.42 -21.18 -9.42
N ALA A 540 -20.51 -21.61 -8.77
CA ALA A 540 -21.77 -20.89 -8.80
C ALA A 540 -21.61 -19.47 -8.23
N GLN A 541 -20.92 -19.33 -7.10
CA GLN A 541 -20.63 -18.02 -6.49
C GLN A 541 -19.83 -17.11 -7.42
N ALA A 542 -18.85 -17.65 -8.14
CA ALA A 542 -18.10 -16.93 -9.16
C ALA A 542 -19.01 -16.43 -10.31
N MET A 543 -19.94 -17.27 -10.77
CA MET A 543 -20.87 -16.94 -11.84
C MET A 543 -21.94 -15.92 -11.42
N TYR A 544 -22.47 -16.04 -10.20
CA TYR A 544 -23.49 -15.11 -9.66
C TYR A 544 -22.88 -13.79 -9.17
N GLY A 545 -21.64 -13.79 -8.72
CA GLY A 545 -20.95 -12.62 -8.18
C GLY A 545 -20.53 -11.58 -9.22
N GLY A 546 -20.73 -11.85 -10.52
CA GLY A 546 -20.36 -10.93 -11.59
C GLY A 546 -18.86 -10.62 -11.57
N ILE A 547 -18.01 -11.65 -11.75
CA ILE A 547 -16.60 -11.40 -12.02
C ILE A 547 -16.51 -10.78 -13.42
N ASN A 548 -16.36 -9.45 -13.47
CA ASN A 548 -15.97 -8.76 -14.70
C ASN A 548 -14.72 -9.43 -15.25
N ARG A 549 -14.84 -9.91 -16.48
CA ARG A 549 -13.72 -10.30 -17.33
C ARG A 549 -12.83 -9.06 -17.49
N ASN A 550 -11.70 -9.03 -16.78
CA ASN A 550 -10.59 -8.15 -17.09
C ASN A 550 -9.45 -8.99 -17.66
#